data_AF-A0A3P0XBQ2-F1
#
_entry.id   AF-A0A3P0XBQ2-F1
#
_cell.length_a   1.000
_cell.length_b   1.000
_cell.length_c   1.000
_cell.angle_alpha   90.00
_cell.angle_beta   90.00
_cell.angle_gamma   90.00
#
_symmetry.space_group_name_H-M   'P 1'
#
loop_
_entity.id
_entity.type
_entity.pdbx_description
1 polymer ?
#
loop_
_entity_poly.entity_id
_entity_poly.type
_entity_poly.pdbx_seq_one_letter_code
_entity_poly.pdbx_strand_id
1 'polypeptide(L)' 'MVTVNEGQCGLCTHFGEHNKGPQLVEILSTHQAAETLVTDCGHPKLEGLHLRVTPVSGCDGFEKAA' A
#
# COMPACT_ATOMS: atom_id res chain seq x y z
N MET A 1 -8.53 13.23 1.39
CA MET A 1 -8.15 11.95 2.05
C MET A 1 -9.14 10.90 1.59
N VAL A 2 -8.64 9.71 1.27
CA VAL A 2 -9.45 8.58 0.82
C VAL A 2 -9.44 7.48 1.86
N THR A 3 -10.57 6.79 1.98
CA THR A 3 -10.68 5.58 2.80
C THR A 3 -10.00 4.42 2.09
N VAL A 4 -9.22 3.66 2.84
CA VAL A 4 -8.59 2.43 2.38
C VAL A 4 -9.33 1.23 3.00
N ASN A 5 -9.59 0.22 2.20
CA ASN A 5 -10.31 -0.99 2.60
C ASN A 5 -9.43 -2.24 2.53
N GLU A 6 -9.83 -3.31 3.22
CA GLU A 6 -9.16 -4.61 3.10
C GLU A 6 -9.17 -5.09 1.64
N GLY A 7 -8.06 -5.68 1.19
CA GLY A 7 -7.83 -6.01 -0.23
C GLY A 7 -7.16 -4.90 -1.04
N GLN A 8 -6.96 -3.70 -0.48
CA GLN A 8 -6.25 -2.61 -1.14
C GLN A 8 -4.81 -2.48 -0.67
N CYS A 9 -3.96 -1.96 -1.55
CA CYS A 9 -2.53 -1.83 -1.33
C CYS A 9 -2.17 -1.10 -0.04
N GLY A 10 -2.90 -0.05 0.36
CA GLY A 10 -2.59 0.73 1.56
C GLY A 10 -2.62 -0.06 2.87
N LEU A 11 -3.29 -1.22 2.91
CA LEU A 11 -3.31 -2.13 4.05
C LEU A 11 -2.51 -3.43 3.80
N CYS A 12 -1.77 -3.49 2.70
CA CYS A 12 -0.99 -4.64 2.28
C CYS A 12 0.46 -4.55 2.79
N THR A 13 1.05 -5.66 3.21
CA THR A 13 2.45 -5.73 3.69
C THR A 13 3.46 -5.26 2.64
N HIS A 14 3.13 -5.42 1.36
CA HIS A 14 3.99 -5.11 0.23
C HIS A 14 3.97 -3.63 -0.21
N PHE A 15 3.12 -2.81 0.39
CA PHE A 15 2.95 -1.42 -0.04
C PHE A 15 4.02 -0.52 0.59
N GLY A 16 4.90 0.02 -0.26
CA GLY A 16 6.02 0.85 0.17
C GLY A 16 7.02 0.08 1.04
N GLU A 17 7.19 -1.23 0.79
CA GLU A 17 8.14 -2.08 1.53
C GLU A 17 9.56 -1.51 1.49
N HIS A 18 9.95 -0.89 0.38
CA HIS A 18 11.25 -0.24 0.21
C HIS A 18 11.32 1.19 0.78
N ASN A 19 10.18 1.77 1.19
CA ASN A 19 10.06 3.14 1.68
C ASN A 19 9.16 3.20 2.92
N LYS A 20 9.59 2.52 3.99
CA LYS A 20 8.86 2.45 5.26
C LYS A 20 8.87 3.80 5.99
N GLY A 21 7.93 4.67 5.61
CA GLY A 21 7.70 5.97 6.23
C GLY A 21 6.57 5.96 7.27
N PRO A 22 6.51 6.99 8.15
CA PRO A 22 5.46 7.12 9.17
C PRO A 22 4.04 7.15 8.58
N GLN A 23 3.90 7.61 7.33
CA GLN A 23 2.64 7.61 6.59
C GLN A 23 2.02 6.21 6.41
N LEU A 24 2.82 5.14 6.31
CA LEU A 24 2.30 3.77 6.18
C LEU A 24 1.64 3.31 7.47
N VAL A 25 2.27 3.62 8.61
CA VAL A 25 1.73 3.30 9.94
C VAL A 25 0.43 4.06 10.18
N GLU A 26 0.35 5.31 9.74
CA GLU A 26 -0.87 6.12 9.81
C GLU A 26 -2.01 5.51 8.98
N ILE A 27 -1.73 5.04 7.76
CA ILE A 27 -2.72 4.38 6.91
C ILE A 27 -3.25 3.10 7.57
N LEU A 28 -2.37 2.28 8.15
CA LEU A 28 -2.77 1.07 8.87
C LEU A 28 -3.64 1.36 10.09
N SER A 29 -3.36 2.46 10.80
CA SER A 29 -4.11 2.82 12.01
C SER A 29 -5.44 3.53 11.71
N THR A 30 -5.47 4.39 10.71
CA THR A 30 -6.60 5.29 10.44
C THR A 30 -7.48 4.84 9.28
N HIS A 31 -7.00 3.88 8.48
CA HIS A 31 -7.58 3.48 7.20
C HIS A 31 -7.81 4.66 6.25
N GLN A 32 -6.95 5.69 6.35
CA GLN A 32 -7.02 6.89 5.54
C GLN A 32 -5.66 7.16 4.91
N ALA A 33 -5.69 7.62 3.66
CA ALA A 33 -4.48 8.00 2.95
C ALA A 33 -4.68 9.28 2.14
N ALA A 34 -3.57 9.96 1.83
CA ALA A 34 -3.59 11.05 0.87
C ALA A 34 -3.87 10.51 -0.54
N GLU A 35 -4.72 11.21 -1.30
CA GLU A 35 -5.08 10.85 -2.69
C GLU A 35 -3.88 10.91 -3.63
N THR A 36 -2.90 11.76 -3.31
CA THR A 36 -1.68 11.94 -4.08
C THR A 36 -0.58 10.96 -3.68
N LEU A 37 -0.81 10.11 -2.67
CA LEU A 37 0.19 9.15 -2.23
C LEU A 37 0.36 8.06 -3.29
N VAL A 38 1.58 7.94 -3.78
CA VAL A 38 1.99 6.89 -4.70
C VAL A 38 3.25 6.25 -4.12
N THR A 39 3.28 4.93 -4.05
CA THR A 39 4.45 4.18 -3.57
C THR A 39 4.67 2.94 -4.42
N ASP A 40 5.82 2.31 -4.25
CA ASP A 40 6.13 1.05 -4.90
C ASP A 40 5.33 -0.14 -4.34
N CYS A 41 5.01 -1.09 -5.21
CA CYS A 41 4.52 -2.41 -4.82
C CYS A 41 5.71 -3.38 -4.73
N GLY A 42 6.06 -3.80 -3.52
CA GLY A 42 7.11 -4.79 -3.24
C GLY A 42 6.63 -6.24 -3.33
N HIS A 43 5.50 -6.52 -3.99
CA HIS A 43 5.02 -7.91 -4.08
C HIS A 43 6.03 -8.73 -4.90
N PRO A 44 6.55 -9.89 -4.44
CA PRO A 44 7.69 -10.58 -5.05
C PRO A 44 7.51 -10.93 -6.54
N LYS A 45 6.27 -11.25 -6.94
CA LYS A 45 5.91 -11.50 -8.36
C LYS A 45 5.94 -10.26 -9.26
N LEU A 46 5.91 -9.06 -8.68
CA LEU A 46 5.76 -7.77 -9.35
C LEU A 46 6.94 -6.81 -9.10
N GLU A 47 7.79 -7.10 -8.11
CA GLU A 47 8.93 -6.26 -7.71
C GLU A 47 9.84 -5.90 -8.89
N GLY A 48 10.15 -6.88 -9.76
CA GLY A 48 10.98 -6.65 -10.94
C GLY A 48 10.39 -5.72 -11.99
N LEU A 49 9.10 -5.36 -11.88
CA LEU A 49 8.43 -4.38 -12.74
C LEU A 49 8.37 -2.98 -12.10
N HIS A 50 8.78 -2.84 -10.83
CA HIS A 50 8.78 -1.58 -10.08
C HIS A 50 7.45 -0.80 -10.21
N LEU A 51 6.33 -1.52 -10.03
CA LEU A 51 5.01 -0.93 -10.16
C LEU A 51 4.80 0.16 -9.11
N ARG A 52 4.18 1.26 -9.54
CA ARG A 52 3.75 2.35 -8.67
C ARG A 52 2.24 2.29 -8.50
N VAL A 53 1.81 2.20 -7.26
CA VAL A 53 0.40 2.02 -6.89
C VAL A 53 -0.02 3.07 -5.87
N THR A 54 -1.33 3.30 -5.81
CA THR A 54 -1.95 4.15 -4.79
C THR A 54 -2.46 3.29 -3.64
N PRO A 55 -2.69 3.86 -2.45
CA PRO A 55 -3.26 3.14 -1.31
C PRO A 55 -4.58 2.44 -1.62
N VAL A 56 -5.40 3.01 -2.50
CA VAL A 56 -6.73 2.50 -2.87
C VAL A 56 -6.73 1.51 -4.04
N SER A 57 -5.56 1.25 -4.64
CA SER A 57 -5.44 0.24 -5.69
C SER A 57 -5.75 -1.15 -5.13
N GLY A 58 -6.56 -1.93 -5.85
CA GLY A 58 -6.81 -3.33 -5.50
C GLY A 58 -5.57 -4.20 -5.73
N CYS A 59 -5.37 -5.22 -4.89
CA CYS A 59 -4.26 -6.15 -4.99
C CYS A 59 -4.76 -7.60 -4.92
N ASP A 60 -4.65 -8.35 -6.01
CA ASP A 60 -4.98 -9.80 -6.02
C ASP A 60 -4.03 -10.64 -5.16
N GLY A 61 -2.82 -10.14 -4.90
CA GLY A 61 -1.85 -10.73 -3.98
C GLY A 61 -1.88 -10.09 -2.58
N PHE A 62 -3.03 -9.58 -2.15
CA PHE A 62 -3.15 -8.88 -0.87
C PHE A 62 -2.77 -9.77 0.31
N GLU A 63 -1.84 -9.28 1.13
CA GLU A 63 -1.51 -9.84 2.43
C GLU A 63 -1.60 -8.72 3.47
N LYS A 64 -2.47 -8.89 4.47
CA LYS A 64 -2.75 -7.87 5.48
C LYS A 64 -1.49 -7.55 6.27
N ALA A 65 -1.10 -6.27 6.29
CA ALA A 65 0.01 -5.84 7.12
C ALA A 65 -0.38 -5.93 8.61
N ALA A 66 0.59 -6.31 9.44
CA ALA A 66 0.42 -6.46 10.88
C ALA A 66 0.63 -5.15 11.64
#